data_AF-A0A367ZPD4-F1
#
_entry.id   AF-A0A367ZPD4-F1
#
_cell.length_a   1.000
_cell.length_b   1.000
_cell.length_c   1.000
_cell.angle_alpha   90.00
_cell.angle_beta   90.00
_cell.angle_gamma   90.00
#
_symmetry.space_group_name_H-M   'P 1'
#
loop_
_entity.id
_entity.type
_entity.pdbx_description
1 polymer ?
#
loop_
_entity_poly.entity_id
_entity_poly.type
_entity_poly.pdbx_seq_one_letter_code
_entity_poly.pdbx_strand_id
1 'polypeptide(L)'
;MLSFLSEAHYDGRLDNQWSEKVSVRIARCVLGLLRDVGFLREVVRGRREIVNYRMSDEGVAILAKELNEAGVTDSSLCNHPDWGLFGMTPSEVVERLDGIGEHRGVIVQRAGSVVHFTWVVKSIEELIDVLAR
;
A
#
# COMPACT_ATOMS: atom_id res chain seq x y z
N MET A 1 5.96 8.70 -22.38
CA MET A 1 5.29 7.51 -21.79
C MET A 1 6.25 6.36 -21.55
N LEU A 2 7.24 6.10 -22.42
CA LEU A 2 8.26 5.06 -22.17
C LEU A 2 9.47 5.53 -21.36
N SER A 3 9.60 6.85 -21.12
CA SER A 3 10.73 7.45 -20.41
C SER A 3 10.96 6.81 -19.03
N PHE A 4 9.89 6.45 -18.30
CA PHE A 4 10.02 5.79 -17.00
C PHE A 4 10.68 4.40 -17.09
N LEU A 5 10.50 3.66 -18.19
CA LEU A 5 11.14 2.35 -18.38
C LEU A 5 12.61 2.50 -18.77
N SER A 6 12.94 3.52 -19.56
CA SER A 6 14.35 3.84 -19.82
C SER A 6 15.05 4.34 -18.57
N GLU A 7 14.42 5.21 -17.78
CA GLU A 7 14.94 5.70 -16.49
C GLU A 7 15.11 4.55 -15.50
N ALA A 8 14.14 3.64 -15.41
CA ALA A 8 14.26 2.45 -14.56
C ALA A 8 15.45 1.56 -14.92
N HIS A 9 15.85 1.49 -16.20
CA HIS A 9 17.08 0.81 -16.58
C HIS A 9 18.33 1.58 -16.15
N TYR A 10 18.36 2.90 -16.37
CA TYR A 10 19.48 3.75 -15.92
C TYR A 10 19.68 3.71 -14.40
N ASP A 11 18.59 3.64 -13.64
CA ASP A 11 18.58 3.56 -12.18
C ASP A 11 18.84 2.14 -11.64
N GLY A 12 19.09 1.15 -12.51
CA GLY A 12 19.36 -0.23 -12.12
C GLY A 12 18.15 -1.01 -11.60
N ARG A 13 16.93 -0.50 -11.77
CA ARG A 13 15.68 -1.19 -11.42
C ARG A 13 15.28 -2.24 -12.46
N LEU A 14 15.84 -2.16 -13.67
CA LEU A 14 15.70 -3.16 -14.73
C LEU A 14 17.08 -3.64 -15.17
N ASP A 15 17.30 -4.96 -15.10
CA ASP A 15 18.58 -5.59 -15.43
C ASP A 15 19.05 -5.31 -16.87
N ASN A 16 18.11 -5.19 -17.80
CA ASN A 16 18.39 -5.02 -19.23
C ASN A 16 17.47 -4.00 -19.86
N GLN A 17 18.01 -3.25 -20.84
CA GLN A 17 17.19 -2.42 -21.70
C GLN A 17 16.27 -3.31 -22.56
N TRP A 18 14.97 -3.11 -22.43
CA TRP A 18 14.00 -3.81 -23.26
C TRP A 18 13.86 -3.19 -24.64
N SER A 19 13.56 -4.01 -25.64
CA SER A 19 13.19 -3.52 -26.97
C SER A 19 11.93 -2.65 -26.88
N GLU A 20 11.80 -1.69 -27.80
CA GLU A 20 10.66 -0.77 -27.83
C GLU A 20 9.32 -1.51 -27.80
N LYS A 21 9.20 -2.62 -28.55
CA LYS A 21 8.00 -3.47 -28.57
C LYS A 21 7.65 -4.03 -27.18
N VAL A 22 8.65 -4.49 -26.43
CA VAL A 22 8.44 -5.01 -25.07
C VAL A 22 8.07 -3.88 -24.13
N SER A 23 8.77 -2.75 -24.20
CA SER A 23 8.50 -1.55 -23.38
C SER A 23 7.07 -1.05 -23.58
N VAL A 24 6.59 -0.96 -24.83
CA VAL A 24 5.20 -0.57 -25.13
C VAL A 24 4.20 -1.57 -24.56
N ARG A 25 4.47 -2.88 -24.68
CA ARG A 25 3.59 -3.91 -24.13
C ARG A 25 3.48 -3.78 -22.61
N ILE A 26 4.62 -3.67 -21.91
CA ILE A 26 4.66 -3.59 -20.45
C ILE A 26 4.02 -2.28 -19.97
N ALA A 27 4.32 -1.14 -20.59
CA ALA A 27 3.69 0.12 -20.24
C ALA A 27 2.14 0.06 -20.35
N ARG A 28 1.62 -0.61 -21.38
CA ARG A 28 0.16 -0.83 -21.53
C ARG A 28 -0.40 -1.74 -20.45
N CYS A 29 0.32 -2.82 -20.11
CA CYS A 29 -0.08 -3.73 -19.03
C CYS A 29 -0.13 -3.00 -17.68
N VAL A 30 0.88 -2.21 -17.34
CA VAL A 30 0.90 -1.41 -16.10
C VAL A 30 -0.27 -0.43 -16.06
N LEU A 31 -0.53 0.30 -17.15
CA LEU A 31 -1.66 1.23 -17.22
C LEU A 31 -3.02 0.50 -17.15
N GLY A 32 -3.12 -0.71 -17.69
CA GLY A 32 -4.29 -1.57 -17.57
C GLY A 32 -4.51 -2.00 -16.12
N LEU A 33 -3.47 -2.51 -15.47
CA LEU A 33 -3.50 -2.90 -14.06
C LEU A 33 -3.92 -1.73 -13.16
N LEU A 34 -3.27 -0.57 -13.31
CA LEU A 34 -3.60 0.62 -12.51
C LEU A 34 -5.05 1.07 -12.70
N ARG A 35 -5.63 0.88 -13.88
CA ARG A 35 -7.07 1.10 -14.10
C ARG A 35 -7.89 0.05 -13.36
N ASP A 36 -7.54 -1.21 -13.49
CA ASP A 36 -8.32 -2.33 -12.94
C ASP A 36 -8.33 -2.31 -11.41
N VAL A 37 -7.24 -1.88 -10.77
CA VAL A 37 -7.15 -1.69 -9.31
C VAL A 37 -7.60 -0.30 -8.83
N GLY A 38 -8.08 0.56 -9.73
CA GLY A 38 -8.73 1.83 -9.38
C GLY A 38 -7.84 3.04 -9.14
N PHE A 39 -6.53 2.95 -9.42
CA PHE A 39 -5.62 4.10 -9.41
C PHE A 39 -5.74 4.99 -10.66
N LEU A 40 -6.27 4.46 -11.76
CA LEU A 40 -6.59 5.22 -12.97
C LEU A 40 -8.06 5.08 -13.33
N ARG A 41 -8.67 6.18 -13.78
CA ARG A 41 -10.00 6.18 -14.37
C ARG A 41 -9.91 6.60 -15.82
N GLU A 42 -10.54 5.84 -16.72
CA GLU A 42 -10.72 6.26 -18.11
C GLU A 42 -11.88 7.24 -18.18
N VAL A 43 -11.59 8.51 -18.44
CA VAL A 43 -12.58 9.58 -18.54
C VAL A 43 -13.22 9.60 -19.92
N VAL A 44 -12.39 9.35 -20.94
CA VAL A 44 -12.78 9.22 -22.35
C VAL A 44 -11.82 8.23 -23.00
N ARG A 45 -12.18 7.62 -24.13
CA ARG A 45 -11.32 6.65 -24.82
C ARG A 45 -9.90 7.18 -25.01
N GLY A 46 -8.92 6.51 -24.39
CA GLY A 46 -7.50 6.89 -24.47
C GLY A 46 -7.07 8.05 -23.56
N ARG A 47 -7.99 8.66 -22.81
CA ARG A 47 -7.71 9.69 -21.80
C ARG A 47 -8.00 9.14 -20.40
N ARG A 48 -6.94 9.01 -19.61
CA ARG A 48 -6.99 8.54 -18.22
C ARG A 48 -6.61 9.67 -17.28
N GLU A 49 -7.16 9.64 -16.08
CA GLU A 49 -6.75 10.50 -14.98
C GLU A 49 -6.35 9.64 -13.77
N ILE A 50 -5.47 10.20 -12.95
CA ILE A 50 -5.09 9.60 -11.67
C ILE A 50 -6.25 9.79 -10.72
N VAL A 51 -6.69 8.69 -10.13
CA VAL A 51 -7.66 8.69 -9.05
C VAL A 51 -6.90 8.78 -7.74
N ASN A 52 -7.36 9.65 -6.84
CA ASN A 52 -6.89 9.65 -5.46
C ASN A 52 -7.46 8.41 -4.76
N TYR A 53 -6.79 7.26 -4.97
CA TYR A 53 -7.08 6.07 -4.20
C TYR A 53 -6.71 6.34 -2.74
N ARG A 54 -7.71 6.21 -1.86
CA ARG A 54 -7.49 6.21 -0.41
C ARG A 54 -7.78 4.80 0.05
N MET A 55 -6.74 4.14 0.59
CA MET A 55 -6.90 2.84 1.23
C MET A 55 -7.99 2.95 2.31
N SER A 56 -8.90 1.98 2.41
CA SER A 56 -9.90 1.97 3.48
C SER A 56 -9.26 1.68 4.83
N ASP A 57 -9.98 1.90 5.93
CA ASP A 57 -9.45 1.59 7.25
C ASP A 57 -9.27 0.07 7.44
N GLU A 58 -10.12 -0.75 6.81
CA GLU A 58 -9.95 -2.21 6.75
C GLU A 58 -8.64 -2.59 6.05
N GLY A 59 -8.33 -1.93 4.92
CA GLY A 59 -7.07 -2.16 4.21
C GLY A 59 -5.84 -1.79 5.05
N VAL A 60 -5.93 -0.72 5.85
CA VAL A 60 -4.87 -0.34 6.79
C VAL A 60 -4.68 -1.39 7.87
N ALA A 61 -5.77 -1.84 8.50
CA ALA A 61 -5.71 -2.87 9.54
C ALA A 61 -5.12 -4.17 9.00
N ILE A 62 -5.57 -4.62 7.82
CA ILE A 62 -5.10 -5.85 7.18
C ILE A 62 -3.61 -5.76 6.86
N LEU A 63 -3.16 -4.69 6.19
CA LEU A 63 -1.74 -4.54 5.85
C LEU A 63 -0.86 -4.46 7.10
N ALA A 64 -1.28 -3.72 8.13
CA ALA A 64 -0.53 -3.65 9.37
C ALA A 64 -0.43 -5.02 10.08
N LYS A 65 -1.50 -5.82 10.06
CA LYS A 65 -1.50 -7.16 10.64
C LYS A 65 -0.64 -8.14 9.83
N GLU A 66 -0.69 -8.06 8.50
CA GLU A 66 0.16 -8.85 7.61
C GLU A 66 1.65 -8.56 7.85
N LEU A 67 2.04 -7.30 7.96
CA LEU A 67 3.41 -6.90 8.29
C LEU A 67 3.83 -7.41 9.67
N ASN A 68 2.94 -7.34 10.66
CA ASN A 68 3.19 -7.88 11.99
C ASN A 68 3.44 -9.40 11.97
N GLU A 69 2.62 -10.16 11.25
CA GLU A 69 2.79 -11.61 11.08
C GLU A 69 4.06 -11.97 10.30
N ALA A 70 4.47 -11.11 9.35
CA ALA A 70 5.75 -11.21 8.66
C ALA A 70 6.97 -10.86 9.54
N GLY A 71 6.75 -10.48 10.81
CA GLY A 71 7.81 -10.19 11.78
C GLY A 71 8.32 -8.76 11.76
N VAL A 72 7.61 -7.83 11.09
CA VAL A 72 7.93 -6.40 11.14
C VAL A 72 7.68 -5.89 12.56
N THR A 73 8.67 -5.23 13.14
CA THR A 73 8.58 -4.70 14.51
C THR A 73 7.70 -3.46 14.56
N ASP A 74 7.09 -3.18 15.70
CA ASP A 74 6.26 -1.98 15.88
C ASP A 74 6.97 -0.67 15.54
N SER A 75 8.26 -0.57 15.88
CA SER A 75 9.10 0.58 15.57
C SER A 75 9.34 0.80 14.07
N SER A 76 9.21 -0.25 13.27
CA SER A 76 9.41 -0.21 11.81
C SER A 76 8.12 -0.28 11.01
N LEU A 77 7.02 -0.73 11.62
CA LEU A 77 5.73 -0.97 10.96
C LEU A 77 5.25 0.27 10.20
N CYS A 78 5.16 1.43 10.84
CA CYS A 78 4.69 2.65 10.18
C CYS A 78 5.66 3.21 9.13
N ASN A 79 6.93 2.80 9.18
CA ASN A 79 7.95 3.20 8.23
C ASN A 79 8.11 2.20 7.07
N HIS A 80 7.32 1.11 7.05
CA HIS A 80 7.43 0.10 6.01
C HIS A 80 7.12 0.70 4.62
N PRO A 81 7.90 0.39 3.57
CA PRO A 81 7.75 1.00 2.26
C PRO A 81 6.39 0.73 1.60
N ASP A 82 5.70 -0.35 1.98
CA ASP A 82 4.39 -0.71 1.41
C ASP A 82 3.31 0.37 1.65
N TRP A 83 3.40 1.14 2.74
CA TRP A 83 2.50 2.28 2.96
C TRP A 83 2.63 3.34 1.86
N GLY A 84 3.83 3.47 1.28
CA GLY A 84 4.10 4.36 0.17
C GLY A 84 3.36 3.98 -1.12
N LEU A 85 2.97 2.70 -1.30
CA LEU A 85 2.12 2.27 -2.42
C LEU A 85 0.75 2.96 -2.40
N PHE A 86 0.33 3.43 -1.23
CA PHE A 86 -0.93 4.10 -0.98
C PHE A 86 -0.76 5.59 -0.67
N GLY A 87 0.46 6.12 -0.84
CA GLY A 87 0.80 7.50 -0.57
C GLY A 87 0.72 7.89 0.90
N MET A 88 0.78 6.92 1.82
CA MET A 88 0.68 7.17 3.26
C MET A 88 2.04 7.45 3.89
N THR A 89 2.10 8.48 4.72
CA THR A 89 3.24 8.79 5.58
C THR A 89 3.19 8.00 6.89
N PRO A 90 4.33 7.80 7.59
CA PRO A 90 4.33 7.07 8.86
C PRO A 90 3.40 7.67 9.92
N SER A 91 3.29 8.99 9.98
CA SER A 91 2.37 9.68 10.89
C SER A 91 0.90 9.39 10.58
N GLU A 92 0.53 9.38 9.29
CA GLU A 92 -0.83 9.04 8.87
C GLU A 92 -1.16 7.58 9.17
N VAL A 93 -0.19 6.66 9.03
CA VAL A 93 -0.39 5.25 9.40
C VAL A 93 -0.72 5.11 10.89
N VAL A 94 0.05 5.78 11.77
CA VAL A 94 -0.20 5.75 13.22
C VAL A 94 -1.58 6.32 13.54
N GLU A 95 -1.93 7.48 12.98
CA GLU A 95 -3.25 8.11 13.21
C GLU A 95 -4.41 7.23 12.75
N ARG A 96 -4.26 6.57 11.59
CA ARG A 96 -5.29 5.67 11.06
C ARG A 96 -5.45 4.42 11.89
N LEU A 97 -4.36 3.77 12.29
CA LEU A 97 -4.41 2.59 13.17
C LEU A 97 -4.99 2.93 14.54
N ASP A 98 -4.71 4.12 15.08
CA ASP A 98 -5.26 4.58 16.35
C ASP A 98 -6.77 4.85 16.23
N GLY A 99 -7.20 5.41 15.10
CA GLY A 99 -8.63 5.63 14.79
C GLY A 99 -9.44 4.35 14.60
N ILE A 100 -8.82 3.25 14.17
CA ILE A 100 -9.45 1.94 14.05
C ILE A 100 -9.84 1.41 15.44
N GLY A 101 -8.91 1.48 16.40
CA GLY A 101 -9.15 1.18 17.80
C GLY A 101 -9.43 -0.29 18.13
N GLU A 102 -9.56 -0.54 19.44
CA GLU A 102 -9.60 -1.89 20.03
C GLU A 102 -10.69 -2.80 19.44
N HIS A 103 -11.88 -2.24 19.24
CA HIS A 103 -13.05 -2.94 18.72
C HIS A 103 -12.87 -3.49 17.30
N ARG A 104 -11.83 -3.04 16.58
CA ARG A 104 -11.48 -3.48 15.23
C ARG A 104 -10.13 -4.21 15.15
N GLY A 105 -9.58 -4.65 16.28
CA GLY A 105 -8.50 -5.64 16.30
C GLY A 105 -7.13 -5.12 16.72
N VAL A 106 -6.95 -3.81 16.91
CA VAL A 106 -5.65 -3.20 17.25
C VAL A 106 -5.80 -2.09 18.29
N ILE A 107 -4.88 -2.08 19.25
CA ILE A 107 -4.72 -1.00 20.22
C ILE A 107 -3.37 -0.32 19.95
N VAL A 108 -3.41 0.98 19.72
CA VAL A 108 -2.21 1.80 19.53
C VAL A 108 -1.84 2.47 20.84
N GLN A 109 -0.59 2.28 21.26
CA GLN A 109 -0.05 2.89 22.47
C GLN A 109 1.12 3.79 22.09
N ARG A 110 1.07 5.05 22.54
CA ARG A 110 2.08 6.07 22.21
C ARG A 110 2.80 6.54 23.47
N ALA A 111 4.13 6.52 23.45
CA ALA A 111 4.99 7.05 24.50
C ALA A 111 6.12 7.88 23.88
N GLY A 112 5.93 9.20 23.79
CA GLY A 112 6.85 10.09 23.08
C GLY A 112 6.92 9.72 21.60
N SER A 113 8.11 9.35 21.12
CA SER A 113 8.33 8.88 19.73
C SER A 113 8.13 7.38 19.55
N VAL A 114 7.86 6.63 20.62
CA VAL A 114 7.67 5.18 20.57
C VAL A 114 6.19 4.87 20.37
N VAL A 115 5.91 4.02 19.39
CA VAL A 115 4.58 3.47 19.13
C VAL A 115 4.65 1.95 19.33
N HIS A 116 3.69 1.41 20.08
CA HIS A 116 3.51 -0.02 20.30
C HIS A 116 2.12 -0.43 19.82
N PHE A 117 2.03 -1.59 19.19
CA PHE A 117 0.78 -2.14 18.65
C PHE A 117 0.44 -3.42 19.39
N THR A 118 -0.69 -3.41 20.10
CA THR A 118 -1.25 -4.62 20.70
C THR A 118 -2.39 -5.13 19.83
N TRP A 119 -2.24 -6.35 19.32
CA TRP A 119 -3.27 -7.01 18.52
C TRP A 119 -4.19 -7.82 19.42
N VAL A 120 -5.49 -7.52 19.41
CA VAL A 120 -6.49 -8.31 20.18
C VAL A 120 -6.96 -9.55 19.42
N VAL A 121 -6.61 -9.63 18.14
CA VAL A 121 -6.83 -10.76 17.24
C VAL A 121 -5.54 -11.56 17.04
N LYS A 122 -5.66 -12.88 16.92
CA LYS A 122 -4.52 -13.80 16.81
C LYS A 122 -4.04 -13.99 15.39
N SER A 123 -4.91 -13.87 14.40
CA SER A 123 -4.57 -14.02 12.99
C SER A 123 -5.22 -12.98 12.07
N ILE A 124 -4.74 -12.89 10.82
CA ILE A 124 -5.41 -12.12 9.76
C ILE A 124 -6.85 -12.60 9.53
N GLU A 125 -7.13 -13.90 9.57
CA GLU A 125 -8.49 -14.42 9.39
C GLU A 125 -9.44 -13.90 10.48
N GLU A 126 -8.99 -13.91 11.74
CA GLU A 126 -9.77 -13.36 12.84
C GLU A 126 -9.96 -11.84 12.70
N LEU A 127 -8.94 -11.12 12.19
CA LEU A 127 -9.07 -9.70 11.88
C LEU A 127 -10.14 -9.45 10.81
N ILE A 128 -10.14 -10.23 9.72
CA ILE A 128 -11.13 -10.12 8.65
C ILE A 128 -12.54 -10.37 9.20
N ASP A 129 -12.72 -11.38 10.06
CA ASP A 129 -14.00 -11.69 10.70
C ASP A 129 -14.49 -10.57 11.61
N VAL A 130 -13.59 -9.82 12.25
CA VAL A 130 -13.92 -8.63 13.06
C VAL A 130 -14.30 -7.45 12.17
N LEU A 131 -13.56 -7.21 11.09
CA LEU A 131 -13.78 -6.08 10.19
C LEU A 131 -15.03 -6.23 9.31
N ALA A 132 -15.49 -7.45 9.06
CA ALA A 132 -16.66 -7.74 8.25
C ALA A 132 -18.01 -7.60 8.99
N ARG A 133 -17.99 -7.30 10.29
CA ARG A 133 -19.18 -7.17 11.15
C ARG A 133 -19.76 -5.77 11.20
#